data_AF-A0A925YH16-F1
#
_entry.id   AF-A0A925YH16-F1
#
_cell.length_a   1.000
_cell.length_b   1.000
_cell.length_c   1.000
_cell.angle_alpha   90.00
_cell.angle_beta   90.00
_cell.angle_gamma   90.00
#
_symmetry.space_group_name_H-M   'P 1'
#
loop_
_entity.id
_entity.type
_entity.pdbx_description
1 polymer ?
#
loop_
_entity_poly.entity_id
_entity_poly.type
_entity_poly.pdbx_seq_one_letter_code
_entity_poly.pdbx_strand_id
1 'polypeptide(L)'
;MEVYSIDPNDSNSNRSYSYLRCNLNSMKDNGIPVSKIARVRLKFYYSGTVPGSLSQFVVPTFDVRILDGSPAWDESTITWNNNLLGLGTSVGTFTPGLYTQAQIDVTSQVKNRLTAADPKSVTFAIDEPASTKNLSFFGSREGVSSPEAMPYLEFEYVPDQPISYAPEIDTYLRGGSFAEQTYGTQTTMTMKDAFQNEFERDVFLQFKVANLAGRTSVRQATLQLYVTNREQNATIPFTVRGEWNVYDATYWEPRLNWAKYRSNPTNPPWRVTGTATQNGIVELDVTDWLNDRLSQSKSVFSFMIIGTASNGQPINRGLDFATKENADLAKRPQLIIVP
;
A
#
# COMPACT_ATOMS: atom_id res chain seq x y z
N MET A 1 0.69 -24.32 -6.57
CA MET A 1 0.98 -24.42 -8.01
C MET A 1 1.51 -25.82 -8.24
N GLU A 2 0.95 -26.57 -9.15
CA GLU A 2 1.05 -28.04 -9.23
C GLU A 2 1.91 -28.43 -10.43
N VAL A 3 2.88 -29.37 -10.34
CA VAL A 3 3.67 -29.87 -11.49
C VAL A 3 3.35 -31.34 -11.73
N TYR A 4 2.99 -31.70 -12.96
CA TYR A 4 2.87 -33.09 -13.37
C TYR A 4 3.92 -33.45 -14.43
N SER A 5 4.28 -34.72 -14.59
CA SER A 5 5.10 -35.20 -15.72
C SER A 5 4.50 -36.49 -16.24
N ILE A 6 4.20 -36.56 -17.55
CA ILE A 6 3.64 -37.77 -18.18
C ILE A 6 4.78 -38.77 -18.47
N ASP A 7 4.70 -39.98 -17.92
CA ASP A 7 5.71 -41.06 -17.92
C ASP A 7 5.80 -41.83 -19.28
N PRO A 8 6.98 -42.32 -19.71
CA PRO A 8 7.34 -42.69 -21.08
C PRO A 8 7.17 -44.18 -21.40
N ASN A 9 6.15 -44.85 -20.84
CA ASN A 9 5.91 -46.28 -21.11
C ASN A 9 5.35 -46.59 -22.51
N ASP A 10 5.38 -45.63 -23.43
CA ASP A 10 5.30 -45.90 -24.86
C ASP A 10 6.70 -45.80 -25.46
N SER A 11 7.22 -46.95 -25.90
CA SER A 11 8.47 -47.08 -26.67
C SER A 11 8.56 -46.16 -27.90
N ASN A 12 7.47 -45.47 -28.28
CA ASN A 12 7.40 -44.54 -29.39
C ASN A 12 7.12 -43.06 -29.02
N SER A 13 6.99 -42.66 -27.73
CA SER A 13 6.76 -41.25 -27.36
C SER A 13 7.84 -40.69 -26.42
N ASN A 14 8.80 -39.94 -27.00
CA ASN A 14 9.95 -39.36 -26.28
C ASN A 14 9.64 -37.97 -25.66
N ARG A 15 8.40 -37.70 -25.25
CA ARG A 15 8.01 -36.33 -24.84
C ARG A 15 7.10 -36.34 -23.63
N SER A 16 7.47 -35.53 -22.65
CA SER A 16 6.71 -35.31 -21.43
C SER A 16 6.43 -33.82 -21.28
N TYR A 17 5.33 -33.52 -20.60
CA TYR A 17 4.86 -32.16 -20.41
C TYR A 17 4.58 -31.91 -18.94
N SER A 18 4.93 -30.71 -18.49
CA SER A 18 4.64 -30.28 -17.13
C SER A 18 3.71 -29.11 -17.10
N TYR A 19 2.56 -29.27 -16.43
CA TYR A 19 1.56 -28.22 -16.30
C TYR A 19 1.68 -27.57 -14.93
N LEU A 20 1.39 -26.27 -14.86
CA LEU A 20 1.38 -25.44 -13.66
C LEU A 20 0.09 -24.64 -13.59
N ARG A 21 -0.77 -24.88 -12.60
CA ARG A 21 -1.94 -24.01 -12.34
C ARG A 21 -1.68 -23.09 -11.15
N CYS A 22 -1.86 -21.80 -11.38
CA CYS A 22 -1.62 -20.75 -10.38
C CYS A 22 -2.95 -20.11 -10.02
N ASN A 23 -3.34 -20.16 -8.75
CA ASN A 23 -4.50 -19.44 -8.25
C ASN A 23 -4.17 -17.94 -8.17
N LEU A 24 -5.04 -17.09 -8.71
CA LEU A 24 -4.89 -15.63 -8.70
C LEU A 24 -5.85 -14.94 -7.71
N ASN A 25 -6.68 -15.68 -6.98
CA ASN A 25 -7.62 -15.11 -6.00
C ASN A 25 -6.89 -14.40 -4.86
N SER A 26 -5.78 -14.96 -4.37
CA SER A 26 -4.98 -14.33 -3.32
C SER A 26 -4.46 -12.93 -3.68
N MET A 27 -4.37 -12.60 -4.98
CA MET A 27 -4.05 -11.23 -5.41
C MET A 27 -5.23 -10.28 -5.28
N LYS A 28 -6.44 -10.73 -5.63
CA LYS A 28 -7.66 -9.94 -5.44
C LYS A 28 -7.91 -9.67 -3.96
N ASP A 29 -7.68 -10.68 -3.13
CA ASP A 29 -7.88 -10.58 -1.68
C ASP A 29 -6.95 -9.56 -1.02
N ASN A 30 -5.76 -9.34 -1.59
CA ASN A 30 -4.81 -8.31 -1.15
C ASN A 30 -5.11 -6.90 -1.70
N GLY A 31 -6.15 -6.73 -2.53
CA GLY A 31 -6.60 -5.42 -3.01
C GLY A 31 -5.62 -4.69 -3.93
N ILE A 32 -4.62 -5.36 -4.49
CA ILE A 32 -3.59 -4.71 -5.30
C ILE A 32 -4.10 -4.49 -6.74
N PRO A 33 -4.15 -3.24 -7.25
CA PRO A 33 -4.60 -2.99 -8.62
C PRO A 33 -3.65 -3.59 -9.66
N VAL A 34 -4.19 -4.15 -10.74
CA VAL A 34 -3.39 -4.71 -11.87
C VAL A 34 -2.41 -3.68 -12.45
N SER A 35 -2.79 -2.40 -12.44
CA SER A 35 -1.95 -1.27 -12.89
C SER A 35 -0.69 -1.06 -12.05
N LYS A 36 -0.66 -1.57 -10.81
CA LYS A 36 0.49 -1.48 -9.90
C LYS A 36 1.47 -2.64 -10.02
N ILE A 37 1.13 -3.68 -10.77
CA ILE A 37 2.05 -4.80 -11.02
C ILE A 37 3.18 -4.28 -11.92
N ALA A 38 4.40 -4.21 -11.40
CA ALA A 38 5.59 -3.85 -12.18
C ALA A 38 6.03 -5.05 -13.02
N ARG A 39 6.13 -6.21 -12.38
CA ARG A 39 6.60 -7.45 -13.00
C ARG A 39 5.99 -8.68 -12.32
N VAL A 40 5.82 -9.74 -13.09
CA VAL A 40 5.46 -11.08 -12.60
C VAL A 40 6.44 -12.10 -13.16
N ARG A 41 7.01 -12.92 -12.29
CA ARG A 41 7.86 -14.04 -12.69
C ARG A 41 7.25 -15.36 -12.28
N LEU A 42 7.21 -16.29 -13.23
CA LEU A 42 6.99 -17.69 -12.93
C LEU A 42 8.31 -18.28 -12.45
N LYS A 43 8.34 -18.78 -11.22
CA LYS A 43 9.51 -19.43 -10.61
C LYS A 43 9.22 -20.90 -10.35
N PHE A 44 10.18 -21.76 -10.67
CA PHE A 44 10.13 -23.19 -10.42
C PHE A 44 11.55 -23.74 -10.36
N TYR A 45 11.71 -24.86 -9.67
CA TYR A 45 13.03 -25.45 -9.44
C TYR A 45 13.31 -26.56 -10.43
N TYR A 46 14.54 -26.58 -10.96
CA TYR A 46 15.03 -27.63 -11.83
C TYR A 46 16.03 -28.52 -11.08
N SER A 47 15.64 -29.76 -10.81
CA SER A 47 16.47 -30.71 -10.06
C SER A 47 17.40 -31.54 -10.94
N GLY A 48 17.30 -31.43 -12.26
CA GLY A 48 18.29 -31.94 -13.20
C GLY A 48 17.71 -32.83 -14.30
N THR A 49 18.63 -33.55 -14.95
CA THR A 49 18.35 -34.43 -16.09
C THR A 49 18.91 -35.82 -15.83
N VAL A 50 18.18 -36.87 -16.17
CA VAL A 50 18.74 -38.21 -16.34
C VAL A 50 18.85 -38.49 -17.85
N PRO A 51 20.07 -38.71 -18.38
CA PRO A 51 20.27 -39.00 -19.79
C PRO A 51 19.57 -40.29 -20.24
N GLY A 52 18.88 -40.24 -21.38
CA GLY A 52 18.33 -41.45 -22.01
C GLY A 52 19.40 -42.34 -22.66
N SER A 53 20.63 -41.83 -22.81
CA SER A 53 21.80 -42.58 -23.25
C SER A 53 23.06 -42.14 -22.51
N LEU A 54 24.01 -43.06 -22.29
CA LEU A 54 25.25 -42.82 -21.54
C LEU A 54 26.22 -41.81 -22.19
N SER A 55 25.88 -41.20 -23.34
CA SER A 55 26.84 -40.50 -24.20
C SER A 55 26.73 -38.97 -24.27
N GLN A 56 25.73 -38.32 -23.65
CA GLN A 56 25.72 -36.86 -23.61
C GLN A 56 24.81 -36.31 -22.51
N PHE A 57 25.41 -35.69 -21.49
CA PHE A 57 24.70 -34.88 -20.52
C PHE A 57 24.56 -33.47 -21.09
N VAL A 58 23.44 -33.19 -21.75
CA VAL A 58 23.11 -31.85 -22.25
C VAL A 58 21.90 -31.36 -21.48
N VAL A 59 22.05 -30.23 -20.81
CA VAL A 59 20.90 -29.54 -20.20
C VAL A 59 20.01 -29.04 -21.34
N PRO A 60 18.76 -29.49 -21.42
CA PRO A 60 17.87 -29.08 -22.50
C PRO A 60 17.40 -27.63 -22.32
N THR A 61 16.99 -27.03 -23.43
CA THR A 61 16.25 -25.77 -23.41
C THR A 61 14.77 -26.09 -23.42
N PHE A 62 14.03 -25.47 -22.51
CA PHE A 62 12.59 -25.66 -22.38
C PHE A 62 11.84 -24.43 -22.89
N ASP A 63 10.64 -24.67 -23.40
CA ASP A 63 9.66 -23.67 -23.76
C ASP A 63 8.60 -23.60 -22.66
N VAL A 64 8.30 -22.41 -22.17
CA VAL A 64 7.16 -22.17 -21.29
C VAL A 64 6.03 -21.62 -22.15
N ARG A 65 4.86 -22.22 -22.01
CA ARG A 65 3.65 -21.85 -22.73
C ARG A 65 2.57 -21.44 -21.76
N ILE A 66 1.75 -20.46 -22.15
CA ILE A 66 0.51 -20.12 -21.45
C ILE A 66 -0.68 -20.79 -22.11
N LEU A 67 -1.57 -21.34 -21.29
CA LEU A 67 -2.79 -22.02 -21.69
C LEU A 67 -4.02 -21.25 -21.20
N ASP A 68 -4.11 -19.97 -21.60
CA ASP A 68 -5.25 -19.13 -21.22
C ASP A 68 -6.52 -19.63 -21.93
N GLY A 69 -7.61 -19.77 -21.17
CA GLY A 69 -8.85 -20.39 -21.67
C GLY A 69 -8.81 -21.92 -21.78
N SER A 70 -7.80 -22.61 -21.21
CA SER A 70 -7.84 -24.06 -21.10
C SER A 70 -9.10 -24.53 -20.37
N PRO A 71 -9.74 -25.65 -20.78
CA PRO A 71 -10.82 -26.23 -20.01
C PRO A 71 -10.37 -26.50 -18.57
N ALA A 72 -11.33 -26.57 -17.65
CA ALA A 72 -11.03 -26.99 -16.29
C ALA A 72 -10.35 -28.36 -16.35
N TRP A 73 -9.16 -28.45 -15.78
CA TRP A 73 -8.41 -29.69 -15.65
C TRP A 73 -8.04 -29.91 -14.19
N ASP A 74 -7.90 -31.18 -13.85
CA ASP A 74 -7.53 -31.67 -12.52
C ASP A 74 -6.36 -32.66 -12.66
N GLU A 75 -5.49 -32.71 -11.65
CA GLU A 75 -4.31 -33.58 -11.60
C GLU A 75 -4.65 -35.06 -11.85
N SER A 76 -5.85 -35.50 -11.46
CA SER A 76 -6.31 -36.88 -11.65
C SER A 76 -6.87 -37.19 -13.04
N THR A 77 -7.04 -36.17 -13.88
CA THR A 77 -7.78 -36.28 -15.15
C THR A 77 -6.94 -36.00 -16.39
N ILE A 78 -5.76 -35.38 -16.25
CA ILE A 78 -4.88 -35.09 -17.37
C ILE A 78 -4.08 -36.35 -17.77
N THR A 79 -4.05 -36.63 -19.06
CA THR A 79 -3.40 -37.78 -19.69
C THR A 79 -2.73 -37.32 -20.99
N TRP A 80 -1.95 -38.19 -21.63
CA TRP A 80 -1.39 -37.89 -22.95
C TRP A 80 -2.48 -37.56 -24.00
N ASN A 81 -3.60 -38.30 -23.99
CA ASN A 81 -4.63 -38.19 -25.03
C ASN A 81 -5.53 -36.97 -24.90
N ASN A 82 -5.58 -36.34 -23.71
CA ASN A 82 -6.32 -35.10 -23.45
C ASN A 82 -5.40 -33.98 -22.93
N ASN A 83 -4.12 -34.04 -23.31
CA ASN A 83 -3.14 -33.04 -22.91
C ASN A 83 -3.51 -31.65 -23.46
N LEU A 84 -3.05 -30.61 -22.77
CA LEU A 84 -3.48 -29.24 -23.07
C LEU A 84 -2.52 -28.49 -23.98
N LEU A 85 -1.37 -29.05 -24.34
CA LEU A 85 -0.30 -28.27 -24.96
C LEU A 85 -0.60 -27.71 -26.34
N GLY A 86 -1.48 -28.38 -27.11
CA GLY A 86 -1.98 -27.85 -28.38
C GLY A 86 -2.73 -26.52 -28.23
N LEU A 87 -3.08 -26.15 -26.99
CA LEU A 87 -3.78 -24.91 -26.63
C LEU A 87 -2.82 -23.79 -26.20
N GLY A 88 -1.52 -24.07 -26.09
CA GLY A 88 -0.55 -23.16 -25.47
C GLY A 88 0.21 -22.27 -26.45
N THR A 89 0.35 -20.97 -26.11
CA THR A 89 1.26 -20.04 -26.81
C THR A 89 2.57 -19.91 -26.03
N SER A 90 3.72 -19.94 -26.71
CA SER A 90 5.03 -19.73 -26.08
C SER A 90 5.11 -18.32 -25.46
N VAL A 91 5.61 -18.26 -24.22
CA VAL A 91 5.84 -17.02 -23.47
C VAL A 91 7.32 -16.75 -23.25
N GLY A 92 8.16 -17.76 -23.44
CA GLY A 92 9.60 -17.65 -23.32
C GLY A 92 10.26 -19.01 -23.21
N THR A 93 11.57 -19.05 -23.47
CA THR A 93 12.39 -20.24 -23.30
C THR A 93 13.42 -20.04 -22.20
N PHE A 94 13.91 -21.12 -21.61
CA PHE A 94 14.99 -21.08 -20.63
C PHE A 94 15.87 -22.33 -20.71
N THR A 95 17.14 -22.17 -20.32
CA THR A 95 18.10 -23.25 -20.14
C THR A 95 18.55 -23.22 -18.67
N PRO A 96 18.03 -24.10 -17.80
CA PRO A 96 18.26 -24.00 -16.37
C PRO A 96 19.65 -24.49 -15.96
N GLY A 97 20.26 -23.91 -14.93
CA GLY A 97 21.39 -24.55 -14.25
C GLY A 97 20.90 -25.79 -13.47
N LEU A 98 21.76 -26.79 -13.30
CA LEU A 98 21.43 -27.94 -12.43
C LEU A 98 21.18 -27.46 -10.99
N TYR A 99 20.12 -27.96 -10.37
CA TYR A 99 19.76 -27.65 -8.99
C TYR A 99 19.51 -26.15 -8.76
N THR A 100 18.99 -25.46 -9.78
CA THR A 100 18.71 -24.01 -9.71
C THR A 100 17.24 -23.69 -9.90
N GLN A 101 16.84 -22.54 -9.38
CA GLN A 101 15.54 -21.95 -9.69
C GLN A 101 15.60 -21.32 -11.07
N ALA A 102 14.73 -21.78 -11.96
CA ALA A 102 14.45 -21.11 -13.22
C ALA A 102 13.39 -20.02 -13.02
N GLN A 103 13.46 -18.98 -13.85
CA GLN A 103 12.46 -17.93 -13.86
C GLN A 103 12.15 -17.48 -15.28
N ILE A 104 10.86 -17.22 -15.55
CA ILE A 104 10.37 -16.65 -16.80
C ILE A 104 9.51 -15.43 -16.48
N ASP A 105 9.70 -14.34 -17.22
CA ASP A 105 8.81 -13.17 -17.14
C ASP A 105 7.47 -13.49 -17.80
N VAL A 106 6.40 -13.43 -17.00
CA VAL A 106 5.01 -13.70 -17.43
C VAL A 106 4.11 -12.49 -17.15
N THR A 107 4.71 -11.30 -17.06
CA THR A 107 4.02 -10.07 -16.63
C THR A 107 2.79 -9.78 -17.48
N SER A 108 2.95 -9.75 -18.80
CA SER A 108 1.86 -9.43 -19.73
C SER A 108 0.74 -10.46 -19.66
N GLN A 109 1.11 -11.74 -19.56
CA GLN A 109 0.19 -12.86 -19.50
C GLN A 109 -0.67 -12.83 -18.23
N VAL A 110 -0.04 -12.63 -17.08
CA VAL A 110 -0.75 -12.58 -15.80
C VAL A 110 -1.61 -11.32 -15.72
N LYS A 111 -1.14 -10.16 -16.19
CA LYS A 111 -1.95 -8.94 -16.27
C LYS A 111 -3.19 -9.13 -17.15
N ASN A 112 -3.02 -9.66 -18.36
CA ASN A 112 -4.14 -9.94 -19.27
C ASN A 112 -5.17 -10.86 -18.59
N ARG A 113 -4.68 -11.93 -17.95
CA ARG A 113 -5.55 -12.87 -17.25
C ARG A 113 -6.34 -12.21 -16.12
N LEU A 114 -5.70 -11.35 -15.31
CA LEU A 114 -6.35 -10.65 -14.21
C LEU A 114 -7.48 -9.70 -14.64
N THR A 115 -7.45 -9.24 -15.90
CA THR A 115 -8.50 -8.39 -16.49
C THR A 115 -9.64 -9.17 -17.16
N ALA A 116 -9.55 -10.50 -17.24
CA ALA A 116 -10.59 -11.34 -17.84
C ALA A 116 -11.82 -11.48 -16.91
N ALA A 117 -12.96 -11.93 -17.47
CA ALA A 117 -14.22 -12.05 -16.73
C ALA A 117 -14.17 -13.08 -15.58
N ASP A 118 -13.37 -14.14 -15.69
CA ASP A 118 -13.18 -15.15 -14.62
C ASP A 118 -11.69 -15.44 -14.38
N PRO A 119 -10.95 -14.55 -13.71
CA PRO A 119 -9.49 -14.60 -13.62
C PRO A 119 -8.98 -15.52 -12.49
N LYS A 120 -9.71 -16.58 -12.11
CA LYS A 120 -9.40 -17.41 -10.92
C LYS A 120 -8.02 -18.07 -10.97
N SER A 121 -7.54 -18.40 -12.16
CA SER A 121 -6.25 -19.06 -12.33
C SER A 121 -5.63 -18.79 -13.68
N VAL A 122 -4.31 -18.92 -13.75
CA VAL A 122 -3.53 -19.02 -15.00
C VAL A 122 -2.84 -20.38 -15.05
N THR A 123 -2.79 -20.99 -16.24
CA THR A 123 -2.10 -22.26 -16.46
C THR A 123 -0.91 -22.06 -17.38
N PHE A 124 0.23 -22.63 -16.99
CA PHE A 124 1.44 -22.72 -17.80
C PHE A 124 1.74 -24.19 -18.11
N ALA A 125 2.45 -24.42 -19.22
CA ALA A 125 3.06 -25.69 -19.53
C ALA A 125 4.56 -25.49 -19.78
N ILE A 126 5.36 -26.43 -19.33
CA ILE A 126 6.78 -26.55 -19.62
C ILE A 126 6.92 -27.71 -20.59
N ASP A 127 7.53 -27.41 -21.73
CA ASP A 127 7.71 -28.32 -22.85
C ASP A 127 9.19 -28.36 -23.22
N GLU A 128 9.70 -29.53 -23.54
CA GLU A 128 11.02 -29.70 -24.14
C GLU A 128 10.85 -29.83 -25.66
N PRO A 129 11.08 -28.75 -26.44
CA PRO A 129 10.83 -28.78 -27.88
C PRO A 129 11.80 -29.70 -28.64
N ALA A 130 12.97 -30.00 -28.07
CA ALA A 130 13.95 -30.90 -28.65
C ALA A 130 13.72 -32.34 -28.18
N SER A 131 13.71 -33.30 -29.10
CA SER A 131 13.58 -34.74 -28.78
C SER A 131 14.90 -35.31 -28.26
N THR A 132 15.36 -34.88 -27.08
CA THR A 132 16.67 -35.31 -26.54
C THR A 132 16.62 -36.67 -25.82
N LYS A 133 15.44 -37.31 -25.70
CA LYS A 133 15.20 -38.55 -24.92
C LYS A 133 15.65 -38.45 -23.46
N ASN A 134 15.84 -37.25 -22.95
CA ASN A 134 16.26 -37.03 -21.58
C ASN A 134 15.05 -36.91 -20.66
N LEU A 135 15.18 -37.42 -19.43
CA LEU A 135 14.20 -37.22 -18.37
C LEU A 135 14.59 -36.00 -17.57
N SER A 136 13.70 -35.01 -17.54
CA SER A 136 13.90 -33.72 -16.89
C SER A 136 13.02 -33.60 -15.66
N PHE A 137 13.57 -33.14 -14.54
CA PHE A 137 12.87 -33.10 -13.25
C PHE A 137 12.67 -31.66 -12.76
N PHE A 138 11.44 -31.37 -12.32
CA PHE A 138 11.04 -30.08 -11.76
C PHE A 138 10.44 -30.27 -10.37
N GLY A 139 10.62 -29.28 -9.50
CA GLY A 139 9.99 -29.26 -8.17
C GLY A 139 8.46 -29.10 -8.28
N SER A 140 7.71 -29.87 -7.50
CA SER A 140 6.24 -29.81 -7.45
C SER A 140 5.72 -29.21 -6.14
N ARG A 141 4.40 -29.02 -6.02
CA ARG A 141 3.74 -28.57 -4.78
C ARG A 141 3.94 -29.55 -3.62
N GLU A 142 4.01 -30.83 -3.94
CA GLU A 142 4.10 -31.96 -3.00
C GLU A 142 5.52 -32.08 -2.42
N GLY A 143 6.50 -31.35 -2.95
CA GLY A 143 7.89 -31.27 -2.47
C GLY A 143 8.05 -30.52 -1.15
N VAL A 144 7.25 -30.85 -0.14
CA VAL A 144 7.13 -30.13 1.15
C VAL A 144 8.43 -30.07 1.97
N SER A 145 9.39 -30.96 1.72
CA SER A 145 10.70 -30.96 2.37
C SER A 145 11.65 -29.88 1.84
N SER A 146 11.32 -29.23 0.72
CA SER A 146 12.09 -28.15 0.09
C SER A 146 11.14 -27.05 -0.40
N PRO A 147 10.60 -26.19 0.49
CA PRO A 147 9.70 -25.11 0.12
C PRO A 147 10.26 -24.18 -0.97
N GLU A 148 11.57 -24.00 -1.00
CA GLU A 148 12.30 -23.26 -2.04
C GLU A 148 12.22 -23.89 -3.43
N ALA A 149 11.93 -25.20 -3.50
CA ALA A 149 11.77 -25.93 -4.75
C ALA A 149 10.33 -25.87 -5.30
N MET A 150 9.36 -25.42 -4.49
CA MET A 150 7.97 -25.30 -4.92
C MET A 150 7.83 -24.21 -5.99
N PRO A 151 6.98 -24.42 -7.01
CA PRO A 151 6.79 -23.42 -8.04
C PRO A 151 5.80 -22.34 -7.57
N TYR A 152 6.06 -21.07 -7.89
CA TYR A 152 5.22 -19.93 -7.47
C TYR A 152 5.31 -18.74 -8.44
N LEU A 153 4.32 -17.86 -8.39
CA LEU A 153 4.37 -16.56 -9.07
C LEU A 153 4.96 -15.53 -8.10
N GLU A 154 6.07 -14.93 -8.48
CA GLU A 154 6.66 -13.79 -7.79
C GLU A 154 6.10 -12.50 -8.40
N PHE A 155 5.51 -11.65 -7.57
CA PHE A 155 5.00 -10.35 -7.98
C PHE A 155 5.90 -9.24 -7.45
N GLU A 156 6.23 -8.31 -8.33
CA GLU A 156 6.88 -7.05 -8.00
C GLU A 156 5.90 -5.92 -8.30
N TYR A 157 5.73 -5.01 -7.34
CA TYR A 157 4.75 -3.92 -7.43
C TYR A 157 5.43 -2.57 -7.43
N VAL A 158 4.83 -1.60 -8.13
CA VAL A 158 5.18 -0.19 -7.99
C VAL A 158 4.50 0.34 -6.73
N PRO A 159 5.24 0.69 -5.66
CA PRO A 159 4.63 1.20 -4.44
C PRO A 159 3.93 2.53 -4.73
N ASP A 160 2.81 2.77 -4.03
CA ASP A 160 2.19 4.09 -3.99
C ASP A 160 3.16 5.10 -3.39
N GLN A 161 3.42 6.17 -4.13
CA GLN A 161 4.25 7.27 -3.66
C GLN A 161 3.44 8.15 -2.71
N PRO A 162 3.99 8.53 -1.55
CA PRO A 162 3.35 9.51 -0.68
C PRO A 162 3.17 10.85 -1.39
N ILE A 163 2.01 11.46 -1.19
CA ILE A 163 1.68 12.81 -1.65
C ILE A 163 1.58 13.69 -0.42
N SER A 164 2.43 14.71 -0.31
CA SER A 164 2.38 15.70 0.77
C SER A 164 1.53 16.91 0.36
N TYR A 165 0.58 17.27 1.22
CA TYR A 165 -0.22 18.49 1.10
C TYR A 165 0.20 19.47 2.19
N ALA A 166 0.57 20.68 1.79
CA ALA A 166 0.71 21.80 2.71
C ALA A 166 -0.70 22.30 3.13
N PRO A 167 -0.86 22.89 4.32
CA PRO A 167 -2.12 23.52 4.68
C PRO A 167 -2.39 24.72 3.75
N GLU A 168 -3.63 24.86 3.31
CA GLU A 168 -4.13 26.06 2.63
C GLU A 168 -4.29 27.21 3.63
N ILE A 169 -4.75 26.86 4.85
CA ILE A 169 -4.96 27.81 5.94
C ILE A 169 -4.44 27.23 7.25
N ASP A 170 -3.81 28.07 8.04
CA ASP A 170 -3.36 27.77 9.39
C ASP A 170 -3.39 29.02 10.26
N THR A 171 -3.85 28.87 11.51
CA THR A 171 -3.88 29.96 12.49
C THR A 171 -4.07 29.37 13.88
N TYR A 172 -3.94 30.19 14.91
CA TYR A 172 -4.48 29.86 16.22
C TYR A 172 -5.43 30.95 16.69
N LEU A 173 -6.25 30.62 17.67
CA LEU A 173 -7.09 31.55 18.39
C LEU A 173 -6.54 31.76 19.79
N ARG A 174 -6.80 32.93 20.37
CA ARG A 174 -6.42 33.27 21.74
C ARG A 174 -7.57 33.95 22.43
N GLY A 175 -7.92 33.49 23.62
CA GLY A 175 -8.98 34.12 24.40
C GLY A 175 -8.63 35.48 25.00
N GLY A 176 -9.58 36.03 25.74
CA GLY A 176 -9.40 37.25 26.54
C GLY A 176 -9.43 38.52 25.70
N SER A 177 -8.62 39.53 26.09
CA SER A 177 -8.51 40.81 25.36
C SER A 177 -7.97 40.67 23.94
N PHE A 178 -7.43 39.51 23.59
CA PHE A 178 -6.90 39.18 22.27
C PHE A 178 -7.92 38.44 21.39
N ALA A 179 -9.16 38.26 21.86
CA ALA A 179 -10.19 37.45 21.22
C ALA A 179 -10.57 37.89 19.81
N GLU A 180 -10.34 39.16 19.46
CA GLU A 180 -10.63 39.74 18.15
C GLU A 180 -9.41 39.79 17.19
N GLN A 181 -8.24 39.30 17.62
CA GLN A 181 -7.02 39.29 16.80
C GLN A 181 -6.89 38.01 15.96
N THR A 182 -6.31 38.16 14.77
CA THR A 182 -5.99 37.06 13.84
C THR A 182 -4.49 36.80 13.79
N TYR A 183 -4.09 35.55 13.56
CA TYR A 183 -2.68 35.13 13.66
C TYR A 183 -2.16 34.37 12.42
N GLY A 184 -2.90 34.36 11.30
CA GLY A 184 -2.58 33.59 10.09
C GLY A 184 -1.33 34.01 9.30
N THR A 185 -0.57 35.00 9.77
CA THR A 185 0.72 35.39 9.16
C THR A 185 1.91 35.12 10.08
N GLN A 186 1.70 34.52 11.25
CA GLN A 186 2.78 34.19 12.16
C GLN A 186 3.56 32.99 11.65
N THR A 187 4.82 32.84 12.08
CA THR A 187 5.66 31.69 11.72
C THR A 187 5.49 30.48 12.67
N THR A 188 4.68 30.67 13.72
CA THR A 188 4.36 29.71 14.77
C THR A 188 2.91 29.86 15.23
N MET A 189 2.27 28.76 15.59
CA MET A 189 0.95 28.72 16.23
C MET A 189 1.08 28.17 17.63
N THR A 190 0.58 28.88 18.63
CA THR A 190 0.66 28.41 20.02
C THR A 190 -0.65 27.73 20.41
N MET A 191 -0.57 26.50 20.88
CA MET A 191 -1.61 25.85 21.68
C MET A 191 -1.31 26.08 23.16
N LYS A 192 -2.33 26.39 23.94
CA LYS A 192 -2.23 26.43 25.40
C LYS A 192 -3.56 26.04 26.01
N ASP A 193 -3.52 25.01 26.84
CA ASP A 193 -4.61 24.71 27.75
C ASP A 193 -4.45 25.55 29.03
N ALA A 194 -5.54 26.09 29.57
CA ALA A 194 -5.49 27.01 30.72
C ALA A 194 -6.77 26.96 31.55
N PHE A 195 -6.64 27.26 32.86
CA PHE A 195 -7.79 27.33 33.78
C PHE A 195 -8.73 28.51 33.51
N GLN A 196 -8.25 29.52 32.80
CA GLN A 196 -9.03 30.69 32.45
C GLN A 196 -9.04 30.83 30.94
N ASN A 197 -10.25 31.02 30.39
CA ASN A 197 -10.50 31.13 28.95
C ASN A 197 -9.64 32.21 28.29
N GLU A 198 -9.19 33.24 29.02
CA GLU A 198 -8.35 34.31 28.51
C GLU A 198 -6.91 33.91 28.15
N PHE A 199 -6.47 32.73 28.60
CA PHE A 199 -5.16 32.18 28.30
C PHE A 199 -5.21 30.96 27.39
N GLU A 200 -6.41 30.46 27.08
CA GLU A 200 -6.60 29.33 26.16
C GLU A 200 -6.16 29.74 24.74
N ARG A 201 -5.52 28.78 24.05
CA ARG A 201 -5.19 28.88 22.65
C ARG A 201 -5.39 27.56 21.93
N ASP A 202 -6.12 27.63 20.82
CA ASP A 202 -6.48 26.49 19.97
C ASP A 202 -5.92 26.72 18.57
N VAL A 203 -5.30 25.69 17.99
CA VAL A 203 -4.66 25.76 16.68
C VAL A 203 -5.57 25.14 15.62
N PHE A 204 -5.58 25.71 14.42
CA PHE A 204 -6.41 25.28 13.30
C PHE A 204 -5.55 25.10 12.05
N LEU A 205 -5.82 24.02 11.32
CA LEU A 205 -5.19 23.68 10.05
C LEU A 205 -6.27 23.27 9.06
N GLN A 206 -6.16 23.69 7.81
CA GLN A 206 -7.01 23.23 6.71
C GLN A 206 -6.15 22.81 5.53
N PHE A 207 -6.45 21.63 4.99
CA PHE A 207 -5.77 21.05 3.83
C PHE A 207 -6.78 20.87 2.70
N LYS A 208 -6.41 21.29 1.50
CA LYS A 208 -7.15 20.98 0.28
C LYS A 208 -6.42 19.91 -0.52
N VAL A 209 -7.12 18.81 -0.75
CA VAL A 209 -6.59 17.58 -1.34
C VAL A 209 -7.21 17.41 -2.72
N ALA A 210 -6.56 18.01 -3.73
CA ALA A 210 -7.08 18.04 -5.09
C ALA A 210 -6.77 16.77 -5.92
N ASN A 211 -5.71 16.02 -5.57
CA ASN A 211 -5.16 14.95 -6.40
C ASN A 211 -5.67 13.54 -6.02
N LEU A 212 -6.80 13.44 -5.31
CA LEU A 212 -7.46 12.15 -4.99
C LEU A 212 -8.77 11.94 -5.77
N ALA A 213 -9.01 12.68 -6.85
CA ALA A 213 -10.30 12.69 -7.55
C ALA A 213 -10.79 11.27 -7.89
N GLY A 214 -11.97 10.92 -7.37
CA GLY A 214 -12.63 9.63 -7.56
C GLY A 214 -12.24 8.53 -6.56
N ARG A 215 -11.28 8.76 -5.67
CA ARG A 215 -10.94 7.80 -4.60
C ARG A 215 -11.89 7.95 -3.41
N THR A 216 -12.39 6.83 -2.93
CA THR A 216 -13.22 6.74 -1.71
C THR A 216 -12.42 6.34 -0.48
N SER A 217 -11.16 5.94 -0.65
CA SER A 217 -10.23 5.57 0.42
C SER A 217 -8.77 5.72 -0.03
N VAL A 218 -7.87 5.76 0.95
CA VAL A 218 -6.41 5.74 0.82
C VAL A 218 -5.83 4.65 1.73
N ARG A 219 -4.63 4.18 1.40
CA ARG A 219 -3.93 3.17 2.20
C ARG A 219 -3.44 3.72 3.54
N GLN A 220 -2.96 4.97 3.55
CA GLN A 220 -2.44 5.62 4.74
C GLN A 220 -2.60 7.14 4.64
N ALA A 221 -2.92 7.79 5.77
CA ALA A 221 -2.87 9.24 5.91
C ALA A 221 -2.22 9.62 7.24
N THR A 222 -1.26 10.53 7.19
CA THR A 222 -0.48 10.98 8.34
C THR A 222 -0.50 12.50 8.42
N LEU A 223 -0.96 13.04 9.55
CA LEU A 223 -0.78 14.46 9.89
C LEU A 223 0.60 14.62 10.56
N GLN A 224 1.50 15.34 9.91
CA GLN A 224 2.84 15.61 10.38
C GLN A 224 2.96 17.05 10.86
N LEU A 225 3.44 17.24 12.09
CA LEU A 225 3.54 18.53 12.75
C LEU A 225 4.92 18.69 13.39
N TYR A 226 5.60 19.82 13.14
CA TYR A 226 6.78 20.16 13.94
C TYR A 226 6.35 20.90 15.20
N VAL A 227 6.76 20.36 16.35
CA VAL A 227 6.41 20.86 17.67
C VAL A 227 7.63 21.48 18.34
N THR A 228 7.46 22.64 18.97
CA THR A 228 8.41 23.24 19.90
C THR A 228 7.82 23.18 21.30
N ASN A 229 8.48 22.45 22.20
CA ASN A 229 8.09 22.34 23.60
C ASN A 229 8.83 23.39 24.43
N ARG A 230 8.09 24.35 24.99
CA ARG A 230 8.65 25.42 25.83
C ARG A 230 8.74 25.07 27.32
N GLU A 231 8.22 23.92 27.73
CA GLU A 231 8.05 23.56 29.13
C GLU A 231 9.12 22.56 29.60
N GLN A 232 10.36 23.00 29.81
CA GLN A 232 11.43 22.31 30.56
C GLN A 232 11.41 20.75 30.54
N ASN A 233 11.37 20.12 29.36
CA ASN A 233 11.33 18.65 29.14
C ASN A 233 10.08 17.93 29.70
N ALA A 234 9.00 18.63 29.97
CA ALA A 234 7.73 18.03 30.34
C ALA A 234 7.05 17.36 29.14
N THR A 235 6.49 16.17 29.33
CA THR A 235 5.60 15.58 28.32
C THR A 235 4.26 16.32 28.32
N ILE A 236 3.91 16.93 27.19
CA ILE A 236 2.66 17.65 27.00
C ILE A 236 1.76 16.86 26.05
N PRO A 237 0.61 16.34 26.53
CA PRO A 237 -0.38 15.74 25.66
C PRO A 237 -1.23 16.82 24.98
N PHE A 238 -1.62 16.55 23.73
CA PHE A 238 -2.54 17.37 22.97
C PHE A 238 -3.50 16.48 22.18
N THR A 239 -4.67 17.02 21.86
CA THR A 239 -5.70 16.32 21.10
C THR A 239 -5.87 17.01 19.76
N VAL A 240 -5.80 16.24 18.69
CA VAL A 240 -6.24 16.66 17.36
C VAL A 240 -7.66 16.18 17.14
N ARG A 241 -8.54 17.08 16.71
CA ARG A 241 -9.92 16.81 16.32
C ARG A 241 -10.09 17.15 14.85
N GLY A 242 -10.90 16.36 14.17
CA GLY A 242 -11.19 16.52 12.74
C GLY A 242 -12.60 17.05 12.51
N GLU A 243 -12.81 17.72 11.38
CA GLU A 243 -14.09 18.32 10.96
C GLU A 243 -14.60 19.36 11.95
N TRP A 244 -14.02 20.55 11.82
CA TRP A 244 -14.67 21.75 12.33
C TRP A 244 -15.44 22.42 11.18
N ASN A 245 -16.77 22.39 11.26
CA ASN A 245 -17.70 23.09 10.35
C ASN A 245 -17.69 24.61 10.60
N VAL A 246 -16.53 25.25 10.53
CA VAL A 246 -16.53 26.70 10.33
C VAL A 246 -16.43 26.90 8.83
N TYR A 247 -17.63 27.12 8.27
CA TYR A 247 -17.98 27.93 7.10
C TYR A 247 -16.89 28.05 6.03
N ASP A 248 -17.25 27.72 4.77
CA ASP A 248 -16.63 28.22 3.53
C ASP A 248 -15.38 29.10 3.75
N ALA A 249 -14.25 28.75 3.12
CA ALA A 249 -12.96 29.44 3.16
C ALA A 249 -13.00 30.98 3.26
N THR A 250 -14.07 31.64 2.80
CA THR A 250 -14.42 33.04 3.10
C THR A 250 -14.52 33.43 4.60
N TYR A 251 -14.52 32.48 5.54
CA TYR A 251 -14.66 32.74 6.99
C TYR A 251 -13.39 32.55 7.83
N TRP A 252 -12.35 31.90 7.29
CA TRP A 252 -11.16 31.58 8.10
C TRP A 252 -10.20 32.76 8.21
N GLU A 253 -10.00 33.51 7.12
CA GLU A 253 -9.15 34.71 7.13
C GLU A 253 -9.86 35.85 6.40
N PRO A 254 -10.00 37.05 7.02
CA PRO A 254 -9.50 37.50 8.33
C PRO A 254 -10.53 37.33 9.47
N ARG A 255 -11.46 36.37 9.38
CA ARG A 255 -12.70 36.42 10.18
C ARG A 255 -12.79 35.43 11.34
N LEU A 256 -11.89 34.45 11.45
CA LEU A 256 -11.87 33.51 12.57
C LEU A 256 -11.25 34.18 13.80
N ASN A 257 -12.04 34.28 14.86
CA ASN A 257 -11.63 34.89 16.13
C ASN A 257 -12.22 34.09 17.30
N TRP A 258 -11.69 34.29 18.50
CA TRP A 258 -12.07 33.49 19.67
C TRP A 258 -13.54 33.66 20.08
N ALA A 259 -14.07 34.89 19.95
CA ALA A 259 -15.46 35.19 20.30
C ALA A 259 -16.46 34.41 19.43
N LYS A 260 -16.20 34.32 18.12
CA LYS A 260 -17.01 33.53 17.18
C LYS A 260 -16.90 32.03 17.42
N TYR A 261 -15.70 31.53 17.71
CA TYR A 261 -15.45 30.12 18.02
C TYR A 261 -16.29 29.63 19.20
N ARG A 262 -16.26 30.35 20.33
CA ARG A 262 -16.98 29.98 21.57
C ARG A 262 -18.50 30.02 21.45
N SER A 263 -19.05 30.76 20.49
CA SER A 263 -20.49 30.87 20.29
C SER A 263 -21.13 29.64 19.63
N ASN A 264 -20.33 28.71 19.09
CA ASN A 264 -20.84 27.49 18.46
C ASN A 264 -19.86 26.30 18.63
N PRO A 265 -19.70 25.74 19.85
CA PRO A 265 -18.75 24.68 20.08
C PRO A 265 -19.29 23.33 19.55
N THR A 266 -18.97 22.98 18.30
CA THR A 266 -19.26 21.63 17.78
C THR A 266 -18.20 20.66 18.23
N ASN A 267 -18.39 19.88 19.30
CA ASN A 267 -17.40 18.90 19.73
C ASN A 267 -17.36 17.70 18.75
N PRO A 268 -16.38 17.59 17.82
CA PRO A 268 -16.41 16.54 16.82
C PRO A 268 -16.12 15.19 17.48
N PRO A 269 -16.78 14.10 17.06
CA PRO A 269 -16.65 12.80 17.72
C PRO A 269 -15.26 12.18 17.50
N TRP A 270 -14.62 12.44 16.36
CA TRP A 270 -13.30 11.89 16.04
C TRP A 270 -12.17 12.73 16.67
N ARG A 271 -11.21 12.01 17.25
CA ARG A 271 -10.01 12.60 17.87
C ARG A 271 -8.84 11.62 17.85
N VAL A 272 -7.64 12.16 17.82
CA VAL A 272 -6.38 11.43 18.06
C VAL A 272 -5.51 12.23 19.03
N THR A 273 -4.78 11.55 19.91
CA THR A 273 -3.92 12.20 20.91
C THR A 273 -2.47 12.12 20.46
N GLY A 274 -1.76 13.24 20.55
CA GLY A 274 -0.31 13.31 20.42
C GLY A 274 0.35 13.68 21.74
N THR A 275 1.66 13.46 21.83
CA THR A 275 2.49 13.91 22.95
C THR A 275 3.77 14.54 22.42
N ALA A 276 4.26 15.56 23.13
CA ALA A 276 5.56 16.16 22.83
C ALA A 276 6.36 16.31 24.13
N THR A 277 7.56 15.73 24.16
CA THR A 277 8.51 15.82 25.28
C THR A 277 9.67 16.76 24.97
N GLN A 278 10.00 16.90 23.68
CA GLN A 278 11.08 17.74 23.15
C GLN A 278 10.66 18.32 21.79
N ASN A 279 11.49 19.22 21.26
CA ASN A 279 11.29 19.75 19.92
C ASN A 279 11.46 18.63 18.88
N GLY A 280 10.57 18.55 17.91
CA GLY A 280 10.65 17.52 16.88
C GLY A 280 9.36 17.35 16.08
N ILE A 281 9.40 16.40 15.16
CA ILE A 281 8.25 16.01 14.36
C ILE A 281 7.38 15.06 15.18
N VAL A 282 6.07 15.30 15.18
CA VAL A 282 5.03 14.38 15.64
C VAL A 282 4.20 13.96 14.44
N GLU A 283 3.97 12.66 14.32
CA GLU A 283 3.16 12.05 13.26
C GLU A 283 1.92 11.40 13.88
N LEU A 284 0.76 11.72 13.33
CA LEU A 284 -0.52 11.22 13.80
C LEU A 284 -1.20 10.48 12.66
N ASP A 285 -1.60 9.23 12.92
CA ASP A 285 -2.41 8.46 11.98
C ASP A 285 -3.82 9.04 11.93
N VAL A 286 -4.22 9.45 10.73
CA VAL A 286 -5.55 10.00 10.45
C VAL A 286 -6.25 9.20 9.34
N THR A 287 -5.77 7.99 9.03
CA THR A 287 -6.21 7.17 7.90
C THR A 287 -7.71 6.89 7.92
N ASP A 288 -8.22 6.31 9.01
CA ASP A 288 -9.65 5.96 9.12
C ASP A 288 -10.56 7.17 9.02
N TRP A 289 -10.14 8.27 9.65
CA TRP A 289 -10.90 9.52 9.59
C TRP A 289 -10.90 10.12 8.19
N LEU A 290 -9.75 10.15 7.52
CA LEU A 290 -9.68 10.64 6.15
C LEU A 290 -10.53 9.78 5.21
N ASN A 291 -10.48 8.45 5.36
CA ASN A 291 -11.26 7.50 4.57
C ASN A 291 -12.78 7.68 4.73
N ASP A 292 -13.27 7.87 5.95
CA ASP A 292 -14.69 8.18 6.19
C ASP A 292 -15.13 9.44 5.42
N ARG A 293 -14.26 10.44 5.31
CA ARG A 293 -14.56 11.73 4.63
C ARG A 293 -14.42 11.65 3.12
N LEU A 294 -13.44 10.90 2.63
CA LEU A 294 -13.31 10.59 1.21
C LEU A 294 -14.52 9.80 0.70
N SER A 295 -15.07 8.89 1.51
CA SER A 295 -16.30 8.17 1.18
C SER A 295 -17.51 9.11 0.99
N GLN A 296 -17.48 10.28 1.64
CA GLN A 296 -18.46 11.35 1.52
C GLN A 296 -18.08 12.40 0.46
N SER A 297 -17.12 12.09 -0.42
CA SER A 297 -16.62 12.97 -1.48
C SER A 297 -16.07 14.31 -0.99
N LYS A 298 -15.51 14.36 0.23
CA LYS A 298 -14.84 15.55 0.75
C LYS A 298 -13.42 15.67 0.19
N SER A 299 -13.00 16.91 -0.07
CA SER A 299 -11.65 17.25 -0.56
C SER A 299 -10.96 18.34 0.27
N VAL A 300 -11.63 18.81 1.32
CA VAL A 300 -11.10 19.78 2.29
C VAL A 300 -11.17 19.15 3.66
N PHE A 301 -10.03 19.15 4.36
CA PHE A 301 -9.85 18.49 5.65
C PHE A 301 -9.35 19.51 6.65
N SER A 302 -10.14 19.73 7.70
CA SER A 302 -9.82 20.70 8.77
C SER A 302 -9.51 19.98 10.06
N PHE A 303 -8.45 20.39 10.73
CA PHE A 303 -8.03 19.91 12.04
C PHE A 303 -8.00 21.05 13.05
N MET A 304 -8.38 20.74 14.29
CA MET A 304 -8.20 21.59 15.46
C MET A 304 -7.28 20.88 16.44
N ILE A 305 -6.30 21.59 16.98
CA ILE A 305 -5.37 21.09 17.99
C ILE A 305 -5.60 21.86 19.29
N ILE A 306 -5.90 21.11 20.35
CA ILE A 306 -6.14 21.64 21.69
C ILE A 306 -5.27 20.90 22.69
N GLY A 307 -5.01 21.51 23.84
CA GLY A 307 -4.32 20.78 24.91
C GLY A 307 -5.23 19.72 25.53
N THR A 308 -4.62 18.63 25.98
CA THR A 308 -5.36 17.54 26.62
C THR A 308 -5.32 17.74 28.13
N ALA A 309 -6.49 17.97 28.73
CA ALA A 309 -6.64 18.04 30.17
C ALA A 309 -6.18 16.72 30.84
N SER A 310 -5.51 16.84 31.99
CA SER A 310 -5.16 15.70 32.84
C SER A 310 -6.16 15.61 33.98
N ASN A 311 -6.83 14.46 34.14
CA ASN A 311 -7.91 14.27 35.13
C ASN A 311 -9.05 15.30 35.02
N GLY A 312 -9.37 15.72 33.79
CA GLY A 312 -10.42 16.71 33.54
C GLY A 312 -10.04 18.15 33.95
N GLN A 313 -8.78 18.40 34.28
CA GLN A 313 -8.27 19.73 34.61
C GLN A 313 -7.23 20.21 33.58
N PRO A 314 -7.24 21.51 33.24
CA PRO A 314 -6.21 22.10 32.40
C PRO A 314 -4.81 21.85 32.92
N ILE A 315 -3.88 21.48 32.05
CA ILE A 315 -2.47 21.28 32.45
C ILE A 315 -1.69 22.60 32.54
N ASN A 316 -2.29 23.72 32.13
CA ASN A 316 -1.71 25.07 32.09
C ASN A 316 -0.37 25.16 31.34
N ARG A 317 -0.18 24.33 30.31
CA ARG A 317 1.05 24.22 29.52
C ARG A 317 0.76 24.46 28.04
N GLY A 318 1.78 24.87 27.29
CA GLY A 318 1.64 25.16 25.87
C GLY A 318 2.69 24.50 24.99
N LEU A 319 2.31 24.31 23.73
CA LEU A 319 3.19 23.90 22.64
C LEU A 319 3.09 24.93 21.54
N ASP A 320 4.20 25.17 20.83
CA ASP A 320 4.11 25.81 19.53
C ASP A 320 4.22 24.80 18.42
N PHE A 321 3.50 25.07 17.34
CA PHE A 321 3.58 24.37 16.08
C PHE A 321 4.12 25.32 15.03
N ALA A 322 4.91 24.83 14.09
CA ALA A 322 5.29 25.63 12.92
C ALA A 322 4.05 25.90 12.03
N THR A 323 4.06 27.02 11.31
CA THR A 323 3.06 27.37 10.28
C THR A 323 3.58 27.12 8.87
N LYS A 324 2.72 27.33 7.86
CA LYS A 324 3.08 27.37 6.45
C LYS A 324 3.98 28.56 6.10
N GLU A 325 3.99 29.63 6.92
CA GLU A 325 4.92 30.76 6.80
C GLU A 325 6.32 30.45 7.35
N ASN A 326 6.52 29.31 8.03
CA ASN A 326 7.82 28.99 8.61
C ASN A 326 8.91 28.95 7.53
N ALA A 327 10.06 29.57 7.80
CA ALA A 327 11.16 29.65 6.83
C ALA A 327 11.80 28.29 6.54
N ASP A 328 11.75 27.37 7.51
CA ASP A 328 12.24 26.01 7.35
C ASP A 328 11.12 25.12 6.78
N LEU A 329 11.24 24.76 5.50
CA LEU A 329 10.25 23.95 4.80
C LEU A 329 10.04 22.57 5.45
N ALA A 330 11.07 22.03 6.10
CA ALA A 330 11.00 20.72 6.76
C ALA A 330 10.19 20.75 8.07
N LYS A 331 9.90 21.93 8.61
CA LYS A 331 9.09 22.10 9.83
C LYS A 331 7.63 22.38 9.52
N ARG A 332 7.29 22.78 8.30
CA ARG A 332 5.91 23.15 7.95
C ARG A 332 4.96 21.98 8.15
N PRO A 333 3.71 22.20 8.61
CA PRO A 333 2.71 21.15 8.71
C PRO A 333 2.48 20.46 7.37
N GLN A 334 2.26 19.15 7.40
CA GLN A 334 1.92 18.38 6.21
C GLN A 334 0.81 17.37 6.50
N LEU A 335 -0.09 17.20 5.54
CA LEU A 335 -0.93 16.01 5.44
C LEU A 335 -0.33 15.11 4.37
N ILE A 336 0.24 13.98 4.79
CA ILE A 336 0.93 13.02 3.92
C ILE A 336 -0.02 11.87 3.65
N ILE A 337 -0.30 11.59 2.37
CA ILE A 337 -1.26 10.57 1.95
C ILE A 337 -0.56 9.56 1.06
N VAL A 338 -0.73 8.28 1.39
CA VAL A 338 -0.36 7.17 0.51
C VAL A 338 -1.64 6.61 -0.10
N PRO A 339 -1.87 6.85 -1.40
CA PRO A 339 -3.15 6.56 -2.05
C PRO A 339 -3.61 5.12 -1.97
#